data_AF-A0A3N5GCV3-F1
#
_entry.id   AF-A0A3N5GCV3-F1
#
_cell.length_a   1.000
_cell.length_b   1.000
_cell.length_c   1.000
_cell.angle_alpha   90.00
_cell.angle_beta   90.00
_cell.angle_gamma   90.00
#
_symmetry.space_group_name_H-M   'P 1'
#
loop_
_entity.id
_entity.type
_entity.pdbx_description
1 polymer ?
#
loop_
_entity_poly.entity_id
_entity_poly.type
_entity_poly.pdbx_seq_one_letter_code
_entity_poly.pdbx_strand_id
1 'polypeptide(L)'
;RTIPDDVLQIIARFSGVGLLAYGYIKFWDMAAVTYYGRTAGVSTSFFMLREQTPFNFSFWVGEVILGIIVPAILFLVPRFNRNPAAIVLGALSATVGIVIHRWNVTVGGLFVPLSYLPGTQYKLPPGDYWPAPVEWGVALLVIGYALTVVTLAVRFLPIFETPEH
;
A
#
# COMPACT_ATOMS: atom_id res chain seq x y z
N ARG A 1 -9.23 14.25 -27.55
CA ARG A 1 -8.16 13.39 -26.98
C ARG A 1 -7.03 14.33 -26.59
N THR A 2 -6.93 14.72 -25.32
CA THR A 2 -6.15 15.92 -24.91
C THR A 2 -4.84 15.62 -24.19
N ILE A 3 -4.47 14.34 -23.95
CA ILE A 3 -3.19 13.99 -23.31
C ILE A 3 -2.40 13.05 -24.22
N PRO A 4 -1.13 13.39 -24.57
CA PRO A 4 -0.26 12.50 -25.33
C PRO A 4 0.10 11.24 -24.53
N ASP A 5 0.10 10.08 -25.16
CA ASP A 5 0.47 8.80 -24.52
C ASP A 5 1.91 8.82 -23.97
N ASP A 6 2.79 9.64 -24.54
CA ASP A 6 4.16 9.82 -24.08
C ASP A 6 4.24 10.40 -22.66
N VAL A 7 3.34 11.32 -22.31
CA VAL A 7 3.29 11.92 -20.96
C VAL A 7 2.92 10.85 -19.94
N LEU A 8 1.92 10.03 -20.24
CA LEU A 8 1.49 8.92 -19.38
C LEU A 8 2.63 7.91 -19.17
N GLN A 9 3.35 7.58 -20.25
CA GLN A 9 4.51 6.69 -20.20
C GLN A 9 5.63 7.23 -19.32
N ILE A 10 5.94 8.53 -19.42
CA ILE A 10 6.95 9.21 -18.60
C ILE A 10 6.56 9.16 -17.12
N ILE A 11 5.33 9.56 -16.78
CA ILE A 11 4.83 9.55 -15.40
C ILE A 11 4.89 8.13 -14.83
N ALA A 12 4.47 7.13 -15.60
CA ALA A 12 4.54 5.73 -15.19
C ALA A 12 5.99 5.31 -14.90
N ARG A 13 6.95 5.61 -15.78
CA ARG A 13 8.37 5.26 -15.54
C ARG A 13 8.93 5.92 -14.28
N PHE A 14 8.67 7.22 -14.09
CA PHE A 14 9.06 7.92 -12.88
C PHE A 14 8.46 7.30 -11.62
N SER A 15 7.17 6.96 -11.67
CA SER A 15 6.47 6.27 -10.58
C SER A 15 7.07 4.89 -10.30
N GLY A 16 7.45 4.15 -11.36
CA GLY A 16 8.12 2.85 -11.25
C GLY A 16 9.50 2.95 -10.59
N VAL A 17 10.30 3.96 -10.93
CA VAL A 17 11.59 4.22 -10.27
C VAL A 17 11.37 4.58 -8.80
N GLY A 18 10.39 5.43 -8.49
CA GLY A 18 10.00 5.77 -7.12
C GLY A 18 9.58 4.54 -6.31
N LEU A 19 8.81 3.62 -6.91
CA LEU A 19 8.41 2.35 -6.28
C LEU A 19 9.61 1.45 -6.00
N LEU A 20 10.60 1.37 -6.90
CA LEU A 20 11.83 0.63 -6.64
C LEU A 20 12.65 1.25 -5.52
N ALA A 21 12.76 2.58 -5.47
CA ALA A 21 13.43 3.28 -4.38
C ALA A 21 12.74 3.01 -3.04
N TYR A 22 11.40 3.06 -3.00
CA TYR A 22 10.62 2.64 -1.84
C TYR A 22 10.87 1.18 -1.46
N GLY A 23 10.86 0.27 -2.44
CA GLY A 23 11.15 -1.15 -2.22
C GLY A 23 12.54 -1.39 -1.65
N TYR A 24 13.54 -0.63 -2.10
CA TYR A 24 14.90 -0.66 -1.55
C TYR A 24 14.92 -0.22 -0.09
N ILE A 25 14.32 0.94 0.23
CA ILE A 25 14.24 1.44 1.62
C ILE A 25 13.56 0.39 2.51
N LYS A 26 12.45 -0.17 2.04
CA LYS A 26 11.69 -1.17 2.79
C LYS A 26 12.47 -2.48 3.00
N PHE A 27 13.22 -2.92 2.00
CA PHE A 27 14.12 -4.07 2.14
C PHE A 27 15.17 -3.81 3.22
N TRP A 28 15.77 -2.62 3.23
CA TRP A 28 16.73 -2.22 4.25
C TRP A 28 16.14 -2.09 5.63
N ASP A 29 14.94 -1.51 5.75
CA ASP A 29 14.21 -1.45 7.01
C ASP A 29 13.97 -2.86 7.58
N MET A 30 13.51 -3.79 6.74
CA MET A 30 13.34 -5.19 7.14
C MET A 30 14.67 -5.85 7.55
N ALA A 31 15.75 -5.63 6.79
CA ALA A 31 17.06 -6.18 7.11
C ALA A 31 17.62 -5.60 8.42
N ALA A 32 17.48 -4.28 8.62
CA ALA A 32 17.86 -3.60 9.84
C ALA A 32 17.14 -4.19 11.05
N VAL A 33 15.82 -4.39 10.97
CA VAL A 33 15.04 -4.93 12.10
C VAL A 33 15.30 -6.42 12.33
N THR A 34 15.37 -7.22 11.26
CA THR A 34 15.38 -8.70 11.39
C THR A 34 16.79 -9.26 11.62
N TYR A 35 17.81 -8.65 11.01
CA TYR A 35 19.19 -9.15 11.04
C TYR A 35 20.06 -8.35 12.00
N TYR A 36 20.06 -7.02 11.92
CA TYR A 36 20.98 -6.17 12.69
C TYR A 36 20.43 -5.72 14.06
N GLY A 37 19.12 -5.52 14.18
CA GLY A 37 18.42 -4.98 15.35
C GLY A 37 17.64 -6.02 16.15
N ARG A 38 17.97 -7.31 15.99
CA ARG A 38 17.21 -8.41 16.59
C ARG A 38 17.36 -8.43 18.11
N THR A 39 16.37 -7.88 18.81
CA THR A 39 16.23 -7.99 20.27
C THR A 39 15.14 -9.00 20.63
N ALA A 40 15.12 -9.47 21.89
CA ALA A 40 14.08 -10.38 22.38
C ALA A 40 12.67 -9.77 22.25
N GLY A 41 12.53 -8.45 22.40
CA GLY A 41 11.25 -7.74 22.20
C GLY A 41 10.78 -7.77 20.75
N VAL A 42 11.69 -7.52 19.80
CA VAL A 42 11.39 -7.55 18.36
C VAL A 42 11.00 -8.96 17.91
N SER A 43 11.74 -9.99 18.33
CA SER A 43 11.42 -11.38 17.96
C SER A 43 10.09 -11.85 18.52
N THR A 44 9.77 -11.44 19.75
CA THR A 44 8.48 -11.77 20.38
C THR A 44 7.34 -11.05 19.67
N SER A 45 7.53 -9.79 19.27
CA SER A 45 6.54 -9.00 18.54
C SER A 45 6.23 -9.61 17.17
N PHE A 46 7.25 -10.02 16.39
CA PHE A 46 7.03 -10.72 15.12
C PHE A 46 6.38 -12.09 15.30
N PHE A 47 6.71 -12.80 16.38
CA PHE A 47 6.09 -14.09 16.70
C PHE A 47 4.59 -13.90 16.95
N MET A 48 4.21 -12.96 17.82
CA MET A 48 2.81 -12.64 18.09
C MET A 48 2.09 -12.14 16.82
N LEU A 49 2.72 -11.25 16.05
CA LEU A 49 2.13 -10.70 14.83
C LEU A 49 1.84 -11.79 13.78
N ARG A 50 2.73 -12.79 13.65
CA ARG A 50 2.55 -13.92 12.72
C ARG A 50 1.53 -14.94 13.21
N GLU A 51 1.40 -15.15 14.52
CA GLU A 51 0.39 -16.04 15.06
C GLU A 51 -1.01 -15.42 15.02
N GLN A 52 -1.11 -14.11 15.20
CA GLN A 52 -2.40 -13.42 15.38
C GLN A 52 -2.96 -12.83 14.09
N THR A 53 -2.14 -12.66 13.05
CA THR A 53 -2.57 -12.07 11.78
C THR A 53 -1.94 -12.79 10.60
N PRO A 54 -2.54 -12.75 9.39
CA PRO A 54 -1.93 -13.30 8.18
C PRO A 54 -0.76 -12.44 7.66
N PHE A 55 0.03 -11.83 8.56
CA PHE A 55 1.08 -10.84 8.27
C PHE A 55 2.10 -11.32 7.25
N ASN A 56 2.58 -12.57 7.37
CA ASN A 56 3.58 -13.09 6.42
C ASN A 56 3.02 -13.12 4.99
N PHE A 57 1.78 -13.55 4.82
CA PHE A 57 1.15 -13.61 3.49
C PHE A 57 0.85 -12.20 2.96
N SER A 58 0.22 -11.35 3.78
CA SER A 58 -0.12 -9.98 3.37
C SER A 58 1.12 -9.15 3.06
N PHE A 59 2.20 -9.30 3.83
CA PHE A 59 3.46 -8.60 3.58
C PHE A 59 4.14 -9.07 2.29
N TRP A 60 4.38 -10.37 2.13
CA TRP A 60 5.14 -10.86 0.98
C TRP A 60 4.32 -10.80 -0.32
N VAL A 61 3.08 -11.29 -0.30
CA VAL A 61 2.25 -11.36 -1.51
C VAL A 61 1.57 -10.03 -1.78
N GLY A 62 0.91 -9.48 -0.77
CA GLY A 62 0.13 -8.25 -0.92
C GLY A 62 1.01 -7.01 -1.07
N GLU A 63 2.00 -6.86 -0.21
CA GLU A 63 2.78 -5.62 -0.15
C GLU A 63 4.00 -5.65 -1.06
N VAL A 64 4.81 -6.71 -1.01
CA VAL A 64 6.05 -6.80 -1.80
C VAL A 64 5.73 -7.16 -3.26
N ILE A 65 5.05 -8.28 -3.50
CA ILE A 65 4.78 -8.72 -4.87
C ILE A 65 3.76 -7.79 -5.54
N LEU A 66 2.55 -7.70 -5.01
CA LEU A 66 1.47 -6.94 -5.62
C LEU A 66 1.65 -5.42 -5.49
N GLY A 67 2.22 -4.94 -4.38
CA GLY A 67 2.38 -3.51 -4.13
C GLY A 67 3.63 -2.87 -4.73
N ILE A 68 4.71 -3.63 -4.95
CA ILE A 68 6.00 -3.08 -5.41
C ILE A 68 6.44 -3.73 -6.72
N ILE A 69 6.57 -5.06 -6.76
CA ILE A 69 7.17 -5.76 -7.90
C ILE A 69 6.27 -5.68 -9.14
N VAL A 70 4.99 -6.06 -9.02
CA VAL A 70 4.02 -6.02 -10.12
C VAL A 70 3.90 -4.62 -10.74
N PRO A 71 3.63 -3.55 -9.98
CA PRO A 71 3.52 -2.22 -10.55
C PRO A 71 4.85 -1.70 -11.11
N ALA A 72 5.99 -1.99 -10.47
CA ALA A 72 7.30 -1.62 -11.01
C ALA A 72 7.56 -2.28 -12.38
N ILE A 73 7.20 -3.56 -12.55
CA ILE A 73 7.30 -4.26 -13.84
C ILE A 73 6.39 -3.60 -14.88
N LEU A 74 5.12 -3.36 -14.54
CA LEU A 74 4.15 -2.76 -15.47
C LEU A 74 4.55 -1.35 -15.91
N PHE A 75 5.20 -0.59 -15.01
CA PHE A 75 5.66 0.76 -15.26
C PHE A 75 7.02 0.85 -15.96
N LEU A 76 7.97 -0.03 -15.68
CA LEU A 76 9.34 0.10 -16.19
C LEU A 76 9.58 -0.72 -17.46
N VAL A 77 8.89 -1.83 -17.64
CA VAL A 77 9.08 -2.67 -18.84
C VAL A 77 8.44 -1.97 -20.05
N PRO A 78 9.21 -1.65 -21.11
CA PRO A 78 8.71 -0.87 -22.25
C PRO A 78 7.49 -1.49 -22.94
N ARG A 79 7.40 -2.82 -22.96
CA ARG A 79 6.25 -3.54 -23.55
C ARG A 79 4.93 -3.24 -22.84
N PHE A 80 4.94 -3.15 -21.50
CA PHE A 80 3.74 -2.90 -20.70
C PHE A 80 3.47 -1.40 -20.57
N ASN A 81 4.51 -0.59 -20.40
CA ASN A 81 4.39 0.85 -20.28
C ASN A 81 3.77 1.50 -21.54
N ARG A 82 3.97 0.92 -22.74
CA ARG A 82 3.31 1.40 -23.97
C ARG A 82 1.80 1.13 -24.03
N ASN A 83 1.26 0.27 -23.16
CA ASN A 83 -0.16 -0.05 -23.12
C ASN A 83 -0.85 0.73 -21.99
N PRO A 84 -1.75 1.68 -22.29
CA PRO A 84 -2.45 2.46 -21.27
C PRO A 84 -3.20 1.59 -20.25
N ALA A 85 -3.79 0.48 -20.68
CA ALA A 85 -4.48 -0.43 -19.76
C ALA A 85 -3.51 -1.07 -18.75
N ALA A 86 -2.30 -1.42 -19.17
CA ALA A 86 -1.28 -1.97 -18.28
C ALA A 86 -0.77 -0.94 -17.28
N ILE A 87 -0.68 0.34 -17.66
CA ILE A 87 -0.38 1.43 -16.72
C ILE A 87 -1.49 1.56 -15.67
N VAL A 88 -2.76 1.53 -16.08
CA VAL A 88 -3.89 1.60 -15.13
C VAL A 88 -3.87 0.40 -14.17
N LEU A 89 -3.66 -0.82 -14.68
CA LEU A 89 -3.52 -2.01 -13.83
C LEU A 89 -2.34 -1.90 -12.86
N GLY A 90 -1.21 -1.32 -13.30
CA GLY A 90 -0.08 -1.03 -12.43
C GLY A 90 -0.44 -0.04 -11.31
N ALA A 91 -1.13 1.05 -11.64
CA ALA A 91 -1.57 2.04 -10.65
C ALA A 91 -2.55 1.44 -9.63
N LEU A 92 -3.49 0.60 -10.08
CA LEU A 92 -4.39 -0.13 -9.20
C LEU A 92 -3.63 -1.10 -8.28
N SER A 93 -2.68 -1.87 -8.83
CA SER A 93 -1.84 -2.79 -8.07
C SER A 93 -1.04 -2.07 -6.99
N ALA A 94 -0.41 -0.93 -7.33
CA ALA A 94 0.32 -0.10 -6.37
C ALA A 94 -0.60 0.44 -5.26
N THR A 95 -1.81 0.90 -5.62
CA THR A 95 -2.81 1.40 -4.67
C THR A 95 -3.24 0.30 -3.69
N VAL A 96 -3.52 -0.90 -4.19
CA VAL A 96 -3.83 -2.06 -3.33
C VAL A 96 -2.66 -2.37 -2.39
N GLY A 97 -1.43 -2.31 -2.89
CA GLY A 97 -0.23 -2.44 -2.07
C GLY A 97 -0.16 -1.45 -0.91
N ILE A 98 -0.49 -0.19 -1.16
CA ILE A 98 -0.54 0.87 -0.13
C ILE A 98 -1.61 0.56 0.93
N VAL A 99 -2.79 0.11 0.51
CA VAL A 99 -3.87 -0.28 1.43
C VAL A 99 -3.42 -1.46 2.30
N ILE A 100 -2.77 -2.46 1.72
CA ILE A 100 -2.25 -3.62 2.46
C ILE A 100 -1.12 -3.21 3.42
N HIS A 101 -0.21 -2.32 3.00
CA HIS A 101 0.81 -1.76 3.89
C HIS A 101 0.16 -1.06 5.08
N ARG A 102 -0.85 -0.22 4.81
CA ARG A 102 -1.57 0.50 5.85
C ARG A 102 -2.28 -0.46 6.80
N TRP A 103 -2.87 -1.52 6.29
CA TRP A 103 -3.47 -2.59 7.10
C TRP A 103 -2.43 -3.28 7.98
N ASN A 104 -1.30 -3.71 7.42
CA ASN A 104 -0.24 -4.40 8.16
C ASN A 104 0.28 -3.57 9.35
N VAL A 105 0.49 -2.27 9.14
CA VAL A 105 0.98 -1.36 10.19
C VAL A 105 -0.10 -1.08 11.24
N THR A 106 -1.35 -0.86 10.83
CA THR A 106 -2.43 -0.49 11.75
C THR A 106 -2.97 -1.67 12.54
N VAL A 107 -3.27 -2.79 11.88
CA VAL A 107 -3.75 -4.00 12.56
C VAL A 107 -2.65 -4.59 13.43
N GLY A 108 -1.42 -4.65 12.93
CA GLY A 108 -0.28 -5.10 13.74
C GLY A 108 0.00 -4.21 14.95
N GLY A 109 -0.21 -2.90 14.83
CA GLY A 109 -0.01 -1.94 15.93
C GLY A 109 -1.14 -1.89 16.96
N LEU A 110 -2.36 -2.27 16.59
CA LEU A 110 -3.55 -2.17 17.45
C LEU A 110 -4.01 -3.50 18.05
N PHE A 111 -3.78 -4.63 17.38
CA PHE A 111 -4.29 -5.93 17.80
C PHE A 111 -3.26 -6.82 18.51
N VAL A 112 -1.96 -6.53 18.37
CA VAL A 112 -0.94 -7.27 19.11
C VAL A 112 -0.93 -6.77 20.57
N PRO A 113 -1.32 -7.58 21.56
CA PRO A 113 -1.44 -7.15 22.94
C PRO A 113 -0.07 -6.78 23.50
N LEU A 114 0.10 -5.52 23.89
CA LEU A 114 1.27 -5.07 24.64
C LEU A 114 1.22 -5.72 26.03
N SER A 115 2.28 -6.43 26.42
CA SER A 115 2.41 -6.92 27.79
C SER A 115 2.71 -5.73 28.71
N TYR A 116 1.70 -5.20 29.39
CA TYR A 116 1.83 -4.02 30.25
C TYR A 116 2.57 -4.29 31.58
N LEU A 117 2.80 -5.56 31.95
CA LEU A 117 3.40 -5.97 33.22
C LEU A 117 4.59 -6.91 32.99
N PRO A 118 5.83 -6.51 33.36
CA PRO A 118 6.98 -7.42 33.35
C PRO A 118 6.75 -8.55 34.37
N GLY A 119 6.73 -9.80 33.92
CA GLY A 119 6.68 -10.99 34.79
C GLY A 119 5.35 -11.76 34.83
N THR A 120 4.28 -11.26 34.22
CA THR A 120 3.04 -12.03 34.06
C THR A 120 3.03 -12.77 32.72
N GLN A 121 2.91 -14.10 32.77
CA GLN A 121 2.74 -14.99 31.59
C GLN A 121 1.38 -14.83 30.89
N TYR A 122 0.52 -13.94 31.38
CA TYR A 122 -0.83 -13.74 30.86
C TYR A 122 -0.76 -13.00 29.52
N LYS A 123 -0.85 -13.76 28.44
CA LYS A 123 -1.08 -13.26 27.08
C LYS A 123 -2.59 -13.15 26.90
N LEU A 124 -3.09 -11.97 26.53
CA LEU A 124 -4.49 -11.82 26.15
C LEU A 124 -4.81 -12.80 25.00
N PRO A 125 -5.95 -13.52 25.06
CA PRO A 125 -6.33 -14.41 23.98
C PRO A 125 -6.49 -13.62 22.67
N PRO A 126 -6.07 -14.21 21.53
CA PRO A 126 -6.10 -13.54 20.24
C PRO A 126 -7.53 -13.09 19.91
N GLY A 127 -7.69 -11.79 19.62
CA GLY A 127 -8.91 -11.28 19.02
C GLY A 127 -8.82 -11.45 17.51
N ASP A 128 -9.72 -12.23 16.92
CA ASP A 128 -9.83 -12.31 15.47
C ASP A 128 -10.42 -11.00 14.94
N TYR A 129 -9.62 -10.23 14.21
CA TYR A 129 -10.11 -9.02 13.55
C TYR A 129 -10.75 -9.38 12.21
N TRP A 130 -12.07 -9.23 12.15
CA TRP A 130 -12.82 -9.28 10.91
C TRP A 130 -13.53 -7.94 10.69
N PRO A 131 -13.25 -7.23 9.58
CA PRO A 131 -13.78 -5.90 9.39
C PRO A 131 -15.31 -5.92 9.29
N ALA A 132 -15.95 -5.10 10.12
CA ALA A 132 -17.39 -5.00 10.18
C ALA A 132 -17.95 -4.36 8.90
N PRO A 133 -19.19 -4.68 8.48
CA PRO A 133 -19.81 -4.07 7.30
C PRO A 133 -19.83 -2.53 7.32
N VAL A 134 -19.92 -1.93 8.52
CA VAL A 134 -19.87 -0.47 8.70
C VAL A 134 -18.50 0.11 8.33
N GLU A 135 -17.41 -0.60 8.59
CA GLU A 135 -16.05 -0.15 8.24
C GLU A 135 -15.87 -0.11 6.71
N TRP A 136 -16.43 -1.09 6.01
CA TRP A 136 -16.52 -1.07 4.55
C TRP A 136 -17.37 0.10 4.03
N GLY A 137 -18.50 0.38 4.70
CA GLY A 137 -19.34 1.54 4.38
C GLY A 137 -18.60 2.87 4.50
N VAL A 138 -17.83 3.05 5.58
CA VAL A 138 -16.99 4.25 5.78
C VAL A 138 -15.90 4.34 4.72
N ALA A 139 -15.21 3.24 4.40
CA ALA A 139 -14.19 3.23 3.36
C ALA A 139 -14.76 3.63 1.98
N LEU A 140 -15.91 3.08 1.60
CA LEU A 140 -16.60 3.43 0.36
C LEU A 140 -17.08 4.88 0.36
N LEU A 141 -17.56 5.40 1.50
CA LEU A 141 -17.98 6.79 1.63
C LEU A 141 -16.81 7.75 1.39
N VAL A 142 -15.63 7.46 1.95
CA VAL A 142 -14.43 8.29 1.75
C VAL A 142 -13.99 8.29 0.28
N ILE A 143 -13.96 7.12 -0.36
CA ILE A 143 -13.62 7.01 -1.79
C ILE A 143 -14.65 7.75 -2.65
N GLY A 144 -15.94 7.53 -2.39
CA GLY A 144 -17.03 8.18 -3.11
C GLY A 144 -17.01 9.70 -2.95
N TYR A 145 -16.73 10.20 -1.74
CA TYR A 145 -16.57 11.62 -1.49
C TYR A 145 -15.41 12.22 -2.28
N ALA A 146 -14.23 11.57 -2.25
CA ALA A 146 -13.07 12.02 -3.02
C ALA A 146 -13.37 12.07 -4.54
N LEU A 147 -13.99 11.01 -5.09
CA LEU A 147 -14.39 10.96 -6.49
C LEU A 147 -15.44 12.04 -6.84
N THR A 148 -16.37 12.31 -5.93
CA THR A 148 -17.38 13.36 -6.11
C THR A 148 -16.72 14.73 -6.18
N VAL A 149 -15.81 15.04 -5.24
CA VAL A 149 -15.06 16.31 -5.23
C VAL A 149 -14.24 16.47 -6.51
N VAL A 150 -13.53 15.43 -6.94
CA VAL A 150 -12.76 15.46 -8.20
C VAL A 150 -13.68 15.67 -9.40
N THR A 151 -14.83 15.00 -9.45
CA THR A 151 -15.81 15.15 -10.55
C THR A 151 -16.38 16.55 -10.60
N LEU A 152 -16.73 17.14 -9.44
CA LEU A 152 -17.21 18.51 -9.35
C LEU A 152 -16.11 19.50 -9.75
N ALA A 153 -14.86 19.28 -9.32
CA ALA A 153 -13.72 20.11 -9.69
C ALA A 153 -13.51 20.11 -11.22
N VAL A 154 -13.52 18.94 -11.86
CA VAL A 154 -13.41 18.81 -13.32
C VAL A 154 -14.60 19.47 -14.05
N ARG A 155 -15.79 19.45 -13.46
CA ARG A 155 -16.99 20.05 -14.05
C ARG A 155 -17.02 21.57 -13.95
N PHE A 156 -16.52 22.14 -12.85
CA PHE A 156 -16.69 23.57 -12.54
C PHE A 156 -15.42 24.41 -12.66
N LEU A 157 -14.23 23.81 -12.62
CA LEU A 157 -12.96 24.52 -12.78
C LEU A 157 -12.42 24.38 -14.21
N PRO A 158 -11.84 25.45 -14.80
CA PRO A 158 -11.17 25.37 -16.09
C PRO A 158 -9.79 24.70 -15.93
N ILE A 159 -9.77 23.37 -15.90
CA ILE A 159 -8.53 22.57 -15.68
C ILE A 159 -7.68 22.47 -16.97
N PHE A 160 -8.32 22.60 -18.14
CA PHE A 160 -7.62 22.63 -19.42
C PHE A 160 -7.62 24.06 -19.95
N GLU A 161 -6.44 24.60 -20.25
CA GLU A 161 -6.31 25.86 -20.98
C GLU A 161 -6.95 25.67 -22.36
N THR A 162 -7.98 26.47 -22.67
CA THR A 162 -8.46 26.62 -24.04
C THR A 162 -7.33 27.25 -24.86
N PRO A 163 -6.94 26.67 -26.02
CA PRO A 163 -5.93 27.28 -26.87
C PRO A 163 -6.36 28.70 -27.20
N GLU A 164 -5.54 29.69 -26.83
CA GLU A 164 -5.67 31.04 -27.36
C GLU A 164 -5.44 30.95 -28.88
N HIS A 165 -6.45 31.38 -29.63
CA HIS A 165 -6.44 31.42 -31.10
C HIS A 165 -5.43 32.41 -31.66
#